data_AF-A0A9D8R7P0-F1
#
_entry.id   AF-A0A9D8R7P0-F1
#
_cell.length_a   1.000
_cell.length_b   1.000
_cell.length_c   1.000
_cell.angle_alpha   90.00
_cell.angle_beta   90.00
_cell.angle_gamma   90.00
#
_symmetry.space_group_name_H-M   'P 1'
#
loop_
_entity.id
_entity.type
_entity.pdbx_description
1 polymer ?
#
loop_
_entity_poly.entity_id
_entity_poly.type
_entity_poly.pdbx_seq_one_letter_code
_entity_poly.pdbx_strand_id
1 'polypeptide(L)'
;MKKTVSRLLTLLLIAAAVSCEIVETGPEVSGEGFCASLESHSCATRTMLSGSSVLWTEGDTIVVFKSSSISDSHLFCLDPADDGKANGHFSEAGYEDYYSSACYAFYPASMAGTVSGSSLTVNLPAVQYYRDGSFDRNANPAFAVSGGDGKLAFKNLCGLISVAVNTAEAISEVKITTAAEEALWGTGTVDMGSSPKLVMDKSITPEQKSLVLKVYKPGDDGQFVNVGPSSDSSDGILKGDEDPTQVFLFVVPVGTLAQGFTVTTTTTTG
;
A
#
# COMPACT_ATOMS: atom_id res chain seq x y z
N MET A 1 -28.23 -16.90 15.02
CA MET A 1 -28.68 -15.48 15.03
C MET A 1 -27.43 -14.61 15.01
N LYS A 2 -27.14 -13.93 13.90
CA LYS A 2 -26.05 -12.95 13.82
C LYS A 2 -26.54 -11.66 14.52
N LYS A 3 -25.87 -11.25 15.59
CA LYS A 3 -26.20 -10.01 16.31
C LYS A 3 -25.36 -8.88 15.70
N THR A 4 -26.01 -7.97 14.97
CA THR A 4 -25.38 -6.74 14.49
C THR A 4 -25.48 -5.70 15.60
N VAL A 5 -24.36 -5.30 16.19
CA VAL A 5 -24.32 -4.24 17.21
C VAL A 5 -23.77 -2.98 16.57
N SER A 6 -24.60 -1.96 16.40
CA SER A 6 -24.22 -0.63 15.90
C SER A 6 -24.05 0.30 17.10
N ARG A 7 -22.81 0.74 17.40
CA ARG A 7 -22.54 1.75 18.44
C ARG A 7 -21.85 2.96 17.83
N LEU A 8 -22.34 4.15 18.17
CA LEU A 8 -21.82 5.45 17.74
C LEU A 8 -20.53 5.74 18.53
N LEU A 9 -19.38 5.81 17.87
CA LEU A 9 -18.08 6.11 18.49
C LEU A 9 -17.75 7.61 18.31
N THR A 10 -17.42 8.32 19.40
CA THR A 10 -17.00 9.72 19.35
C THR A 10 -15.49 9.80 19.08
N LEU A 11 -15.10 10.42 17.96
CA LEU A 11 -13.71 10.54 17.50
C LEU A 11 -13.07 11.84 18.02
N LEU A 12 -11.95 11.76 18.73
CA LEU A 12 -11.18 12.92 19.20
C LEU A 12 -10.01 13.18 18.23
N LEU A 13 -9.97 14.36 17.58
CA LEU A 13 -8.84 14.81 16.75
C LEU A 13 -7.90 15.70 17.57
N ILE A 14 -6.62 15.33 17.68
CA ILE A 14 -5.56 16.15 18.30
C ILE A 14 -4.61 16.66 17.19
N ALA A 15 -4.31 17.96 17.18
CA ALA A 15 -3.37 18.59 16.25
C ALA A 15 -2.12 19.09 16.99
N ALA A 16 -0.95 18.57 16.62
CA ALA A 16 0.36 19.09 17.03
C ALA A 16 1.25 19.22 15.79
N ALA A 17 1.92 20.36 15.64
CA ALA A 17 2.83 20.63 14.53
C ALA A 17 4.28 20.42 15.00
N VAL A 18 4.97 19.46 14.40
CA VAL A 18 6.42 19.28 14.52
C VAL A 18 6.98 19.25 13.10
N SER A 19 7.91 20.15 12.79
CA SER A 19 8.63 20.19 11.52
C SER A 19 9.79 19.19 11.58
N CYS A 20 9.81 18.21 10.69
CA CYS A 20 10.98 17.37 10.48
C CYS A 20 11.38 17.49 9.01
N GLU A 21 12.55 18.07 8.76
CA GLU A 21 13.17 18.07 7.43
C GLU A 21 13.81 16.69 7.23
N ILE A 22 13.28 15.90 6.30
CA ILE A 22 13.98 14.72 5.77
C ILE A 22 14.71 15.19 4.52
N VAL A 23 16.04 15.17 4.58
CA VAL A 23 16.90 15.26 3.39
C VAL A 23 16.90 13.87 2.75
N GLU A 24 16.10 13.68 1.69
CA GLU A 24 16.18 12.47 0.87
C GLU A 24 17.45 12.53 0.02
N THR A 25 18.51 11.87 0.46
CA THR A 25 19.63 11.52 -0.44
C THR A 25 19.12 10.44 -1.38
N GLY A 26 18.92 10.78 -2.66
CA GLY A 26 18.50 9.82 -3.67
C GLY A 26 19.46 8.62 -3.77
N PRO A 27 19.00 7.49 -4.33
CA PRO A 27 19.76 6.25 -4.36
C PRO A 27 21.17 6.43 -4.98
N GLU A 28 22.19 5.91 -4.30
CA GLU A 28 23.53 5.72 -4.87
C GLU A 28 23.54 4.48 -5.75
N VAL A 29 24.11 4.58 -6.95
CA VAL A 29 24.19 3.47 -7.90
C VAL A 29 25.51 2.74 -7.66
N SER A 30 25.44 1.51 -7.14
CA SER A 30 26.58 0.60 -7.03
C SER A 30 26.20 -0.76 -7.62
N GLY A 31 26.43 -0.96 -8.93
CA GLY A 31 26.15 -2.24 -9.60
C GLY A 31 25.42 -2.09 -10.94
N GLU A 32 25.20 -3.22 -11.61
CA GLU A 32 24.32 -3.34 -12.79
C GLU A 32 22.87 -3.51 -12.31
N GLY A 33 22.05 -2.46 -12.38
CA GLY A 33 20.67 -2.51 -11.94
C GLY A 33 20.00 -1.15 -11.78
N PHE A 34 18.72 -1.18 -11.45
CA PHE A 34 17.99 -0.01 -10.94
C PHE A 34 18.18 0.12 -9.43
N CYS A 35 18.47 1.33 -8.96
CA CYS A 35 18.45 1.66 -7.55
C CYS A 35 17.15 2.42 -7.25
N ALA A 36 16.27 1.81 -6.46
CA ALA A 36 14.90 2.24 -6.25
C ALA A 36 14.65 2.67 -4.79
N SER A 37 13.87 3.73 -4.60
CA SER A 37 13.39 4.17 -3.30
C SER A 37 11.88 4.35 -3.32
N LEU A 38 11.23 4.07 -2.18
CA LEU A 38 9.80 4.35 -1.97
C LEU A 38 9.65 5.65 -1.18
N GLU A 39 8.71 6.48 -1.60
CA GLU A 39 8.32 7.65 -0.81
C GLU A 39 7.87 7.24 0.59
N SER A 40 8.54 7.80 1.58
CA SER A 40 8.19 7.63 2.99
C SER A 40 6.98 8.49 3.34
N HIS A 41 6.07 7.97 4.17
CA HIS A 41 4.95 8.76 4.70
C HIS A 41 5.34 9.56 5.96
N SER A 42 6.65 9.64 6.27
CA SER A 42 7.17 10.29 7.47
C SER A 42 7.44 11.78 7.25
N CYS A 43 6.43 12.57 6.91
CA CYS A 43 6.39 13.98 7.34
C CYS A 43 4.96 14.53 7.25
N ALA A 44 4.56 15.20 8.33
CA ALA A 44 3.27 15.82 8.62
C ALA A 44 2.51 16.40 7.42
N THR A 45 1.53 15.67 6.90
CA THR A 45 0.43 16.29 6.13
C THR A 45 -0.98 15.85 6.54
N ARG A 46 -1.17 15.12 7.66
CA ARG A 46 -2.34 15.14 8.57
C ARG A 46 -2.24 14.04 9.64
N THR A 47 -2.34 14.46 10.90
CA THR A 47 -2.52 13.70 12.16
C THR A 47 -1.77 12.36 12.30
N MET A 48 -0.53 12.46 12.79
CA MET A 48 0.30 11.43 13.44
C MET A 48 0.32 10.04 12.80
N LEU A 49 1.28 9.85 11.89
CA LEU A 49 1.88 8.55 11.64
C LEU A 49 3.32 8.62 12.19
N SER A 50 3.61 7.95 13.30
CA SER A 50 4.97 7.82 13.81
C SER A 50 5.54 6.52 13.25
N GLY A 51 6.48 6.63 12.31
CA GLY A 51 7.17 5.49 11.71
C GLY A 51 6.31 4.70 10.70
N SER A 52 6.55 4.95 9.41
CA SER A 52 6.15 4.02 8.34
C SER A 52 7.14 4.12 7.19
N SER A 53 8.41 3.87 7.49
CA SER A 53 9.38 3.60 6.44
C SER A 53 8.86 2.37 5.68
N VAL A 54 8.51 2.57 4.42
CA VAL A 54 8.15 1.45 3.55
C VAL A 54 9.48 0.85 3.10
N LEU A 55 9.77 -0.33 3.61
CA LEU A 55 10.98 -1.07 3.29
C LEU A 55 10.66 -2.02 2.15
N TRP A 56 11.61 -2.16 1.23
CA TRP A 56 11.62 -3.25 0.27
C TRP A 56 11.74 -4.57 1.01
N THR A 57 11.18 -5.63 0.43
CA THR A 57 11.28 -6.96 1.00
C THR A 57 11.56 -7.98 -0.09
N GLU A 58 12.26 -9.05 0.27
CA GLU A 58 12.52 -10.16 -0.65
C GLU A 58 11.24 -10.59 -1.40
N GLY A 59 11.40 -10.80 -2.71
CA GLY A 59 10.31 -11.14 -3.63
C GLY A 59 9.57 -9.94 -4.24
N ASP A 60 9.89 -8.72 -3.85
CA ASP A 60 9.33 -7.52 -4.49
C ASP A 60 9.75 -7.44 -5.96
N THR A 61 8.80 -7.08 -6.81
CA THR A 61 9.00 -6.93 -8.26
C THR A 61 8.44 -5.63 -8.77
N ILE A 62 9.17 -5.04 -9.71
CA ILE A 62 8.74 -3.86 -10.46
C ILE A 62 8.61 -4.22 -11.94
N VAL A 63 7.72 -3.54 -12.64
CA VAL A 63 7.67 -3.57 -14.11
C VAL A 63 8.21 -2.26 -14.65
N VAL A 64 9.12 -2.34 -15.62
CA VAL A 64 9.76 -1.16 -16.23
C VAL A 64 9.42 -1.12 -17.72
N PHE A 65 8.98 0.05 -18.20
CA PHE A 65 8.64 0.33 -19.60
C PHE A 65 9.65 1.32 -20.17
N LYS A 66 10.21 1.05 -21.35
CA LYS A 66 11.06 2.05 -22.02
C LYS A 66 10.22 3.23 -22.49
N SER A 67 10.67 4.45 -22.22
CA SER A 67 9.97 5.65 -22.70
C SER A 67 9.93 5.75 -24.23
N SER A 68 10.96 5.21 -24.91
CA SER A 68 11.04 5.15 -26.37
C SER A 68 10.13 4.10 -26.99
N SER A 69 9.66 3.13 -26.21
CA SER A 69 8.80 2.04 -26.66
C SER A 69 8.01 1.49 -25.46
N ILE A 70 6.88 2.12 -25.17
CA ILE A 70 6.11 1.83 -23.95
C ILE A 70 5.44 0.44 -23.97
N SER A 71 5.44 -0.24 -25.12
CA SER A 71 5.05 -1.64 -25.26
C SER A 71 6.17 -2.62 -24.90
N ASP A 72 7.42 -2.15 -24.77
CA ASP A 72 8.57 -2.95 -24.35
C ASP A 72 8.73 -2.85 -22.83
N SER A 73 8.20 -3.83 -22.12
CA SER A 73 8.26 -3.90 -20.66
C SER A 73 8.96 -5.15 -20.16
N HIS A 74 9.60 -5.02 -19.00
CA HIS A 74 10.23 -6.15 -18.35
C HIS A 74 10.08 -6.11 -16.83
N LEU A 75 10.11 -7.30 -16.22
CA LEU A 75 10.08 -7.46 -14.77
C LEU A 75 11.50 -7.40 -14.24
N PHE A 76 11.67 -6.73 -13.11
CA PHE A 76 12.92 -6.70 -12.36
C PHE A 76 12.61 -7.10 -10.93
N CYS A 77 13.46 -7.93 -10.37
CA CYS A 77 13.31 -8.46 -9.01
C CYS A 77 14.25 -7.73 -8.06
N LEU A 78 13.81 -7.51 -6.83
CA LEU A 78 14.67 -7.02 -5.76
C LEU A 78 15.81 -8.02 -5.52
N ASP A 79 17.03 -7.53 -5.37
CA ASP A 79 18.15 -8.31 -4.84
C ASP A 79 17.82 -8.75 -3.41
N PRO A 80 17.83 -10.06 -3.10
CA PRO A 80 17.59 -10.56 -1.74
C PRO A 80 18.49 -9.93 -0.68
N ALA A 81 19.68 -9.45 -1.04
CA ALA A 81 20.58 -8.74 -0.12
C ALA A 81 20.03 -7.39 0.36
N ASP A 82 19.03 -6.83 -0.32
CA ASP A 82 18.35 -5.57 0.01
C ASP A 82 17.02 -5.74 0.74
N ASP A 83 16.74 -6.96 1.22
CA ASP A 83 15.61 -7.23 2.11
C ASP A 83 15.64 -6.31 3.35
N GLY A 84 14.49 -5.69 3.65
CA GLY A 84 14.33 -4.79 4.79
C GLY A 84 14.99 -3.42 4.64
N LYS A 85 15.43 -3.02 3.43
CA LYS A 85 16.08 -1.71 3.19
C LYS A 85 15.13 -0.69 2.57
N ALA A 86 15.40 0.59 2.82
CA ALA A 86 14.64 1.71 2.25
C ALA A 86 15.00 1.98 0.77
N ASN A 87 16.24 1.64 0.38
CA ASN A 87 16.69 1.62 -0.99
C ASN A 87 16.90 0.16 -1.40
N GLY A 88 16.48 -0.19 -2.61
CA GLY A 88 16.55 -1.54 -3.14
C GLY A 88 17.16 -1.56 -4.52
N HIS A 89 18.03 -2.54 -4.76
CA HIS A 89 18.60 -2.83 -6.06
C HIS A 89 17.68 -3.82 -6.79
N PHE A 90 17.26 -3.45 -8.01
CA PHE A 90 16.43 -4.27 -8.87
C PHE A 90 17.18 -4.62 -10.15
N SER A 91 17.26 -5.90 -10.47
CA SER A 91 17.95 -6.37 -11.68
C SER A 91 17.23 -7.55 -12.32
N GLU A 92 17.53 -7.74 -13.60
CA GLU A 92 17.14 -8.90 -14.40
C GLU A 92 18.23 -9.14 -15.45
N ALA A 93 18.65 -10.40 -15.63
CA ALA A 93 19.78 -10.74 -16.49
C ALA A 93 19.43 -10.58 -17.98
N GLY A 94 20.30 -9.92 -18.75
CA GLY A 94 20.10 -9.71 -20.18
C GLY A 94 19.24 -8.49 -20.54
N TYR A 95 18.92 -7.65 -19.55
CA TYR A 95 18.12 -6.42 -19.71
C TYR A 95 18.87 -5.18 -19.23
N GLU A 96 20.20 -5.20 -19.31
CA GLU A 96 21.07 -4.14 -18.81
C GLU A 96 20.88 -2.82 -19.57
N ASP A 97 20.36 -2.87 -20.80
CA ASP A 97 20.05 -1.70 -21.62
C ASP A 97 18.93 -0.83 -21.03
N TYR A 98 18.10 -1.38 -20.13
CA TYR A 98 17.08 -0.62 -19.41
C TYR A 98 17.69 0.37 -18.41
N TYR A 99 18.82 0.05 -17.77
CA TYR A 99 19.38 0.83 -16.67
C TYR A 99 19.87 2.22 -17.12
N SER A 100 20.31 2.34 -18.37
CA SER A 100 20.77 3.60 -18.98
C SER A 100 19.74 4.28 -19.88
N SER A 101 18.50 3.79 -19.91
CA SER A 101 17.43 4.28 -20.79
C SER A 101 16.38 5.05 -19.99
N ALA A 102 15.88 6.15 -20.55
CA ALA A 102 14.72 6.82 -19.97
C ALA A 102 13.53 5.85 -19.92
N CYS A 103 12.92 5.70 -18.75
CA CYS A 103 11.93 4.66 -18.50
C CYS A 103 10.88 5.08 -17.48
N TYR A 104 9.80 4.30 -17.45
CA TYR A 104 8.75 4.36 -16.46
C TYR A 104 8.78 3.08 -15.65
N ALA A 105 8.60 3.16 -14.35
CA ALA A 105 8.52 1.97 -13.50
C ALA A 105 7.26 2.00 -12.65
N PHE A 106 6.65 0.82 -12.48
CA PHE A 106 5.46 0.64 -11.67
C PHE A 106 5.70 -0.48 -10.63
N TYR A 107 5.29 -0.20 -9.40
CA TYR A 107 5.34 -1.11 -8.27
C TYR A 107 3.96 -1.21 -7.62
N PRO A 108 3.55 -2.37 -7.09
CA PRO A 108 4.13 -3.69 -7.37
C PRO A 108 3.76 -4.14 -8.79
N ALA A 109 4.63 -4.91 -9.43
CA ALA A 109 4.40 -5.40 -10.79
C ALA A 109 3.08 -6.20 -10.93
N SER A 110 2.67 -6.89 -9.87
CA SER A 110 1.44 -7.69 -9.81
C SER A 110 0.14 -6.88 -10.01
N MET A 111 0.18 -5.57 -9.77
CA MET A 111 -0.98 -4.68 -9.95
C MET A 111 -1.02 -4.03 -11.34
N ALA A 112 0.07 -4.13 -12.12
CA ALA A 112 0.12 -3.59 -13.47
C ALA A 112 -0.70 -4.47 -14.43
N GLY A 113 -1.52 -3.81 -15.24
CA GLY A 113 -2.31 -4.42 -16.31
C GLY A 113 -1.77 -4.06 -17.68
N THR A 114 -2.69 -3.82 -18.62
CA THR A 114 -2.37 -3.49 -20.01
C THR A 114 -1.95 -2.04 -20.17
N VAL A 115 -1.04 -1.80 -21.12
CA VAL A 115 -0.71 -0.47 -21.61
C VAL A 115 -1.48 -0.18 -22.90
N SER A 116 -2.10 1.02 -22.97
CA SER A 116 -2.74 1.54 -24.17
C SER A 116 -2.40 3.02 -24.32
N GLY A 117 -1.64 3.37 -25.36
CA GLY A 117 -1.07 4.71 -25.49
C GLY A 117 -0.14 5.02 -24.32
N SER A 118 -0.33 6.15 -23.64
CA SER A 118 0.40 6.51 -22.42
C SER A 118 -0.27 6.01 -21.13
N SER A 119 -1.37 5.25 -21.21
CA SER A 119 -2.13 4.82 -20.04
C SER A 119 -1.82 3.39 -19.65
N LEU A 120 -1.46 3.19 -18.38
CA LEU A 120 -1.32 1.89 -17.73
C LEU A 120 -2.59 1.58 -16.96
N THR A 121 -3.21 0.43 -17.22
CA THR A 121 -4.26 -0.11 -16.37
C THR A 121 -3.65 -0.62 -15.07
N VAL A 122 -4.29 -0.34 -13.93
CA VAL A 122 -3.88 -0.78 -12.60
C VAL A 122 -5.07 -1.45 -11.91
N ASN A 123 -4.83 -2.57 -11.24
CA ASN A 123 -5.87 -3.28 -10.50
C ASN A 123 -5.59 -3.24 -8.99
N LEU A 124 -6.41 -2.51 -8.25
CA LEU A 124 -6.35 -2.47 -6.79
C LEU A 124 -7.07 -3.68 -6.17
N PRO A 125 -6.52 -4.30 -5.11
CA PRO A 125 -7.13 -5.46 -4.48
C PRO A 125 -8.39 -5.09 -3.69
N ALA A 126 -9.42 -5.95 -3.77
CA ALA A 126 -10.65 -5.82 -2.98
C ALA A 126 -10.47 -6.09 -1.48
N VAL A 127 -9.41 -6.83 -1.14
CA VAL A 127 -9.05 -7.24 0.21
C VAL A 127 -7.61 -6.86 0.46
N GLN A 128 -7.37 -6.16 1.56
CA GLN A 128 -6.05 -5.89 2.10
C GLN A 128 -5.84 -6.73 3.35
N TYR A 129 -4.59 -7.02 3.68
CA TYR A 129 -4.21 -7.75 4.87
C TYR A 129 -3.54 -6.84 5.89
N TYR A 130 -3.91 -7.01 7.15
CA TYR A 130 -3.29 -6.30 8.26
C TYR A 130 -1.79 -6.60 8.32
N ARG A 131 -1.01 -5.57 8.62
CA ARG A 131 0.41 -5.69 8.96
C ARG A 131 0.70 -4.74 10.12
N ASP A 132 1.36 -5.23 11.15
CA ASP A 132 1.71 -4.38 12.29
C ASP A 132 2.62 -3.22 11.85
N GLY A 133 2.32 -2.03 12.36
CA GLY A 133 3.02 -0.78 12.02
C GLY A 133 3.02 -0.38 10.53
N SER A 134 2.25 -1.04 9.66
CA SER A 134 2.35 -0.83 8.22
C SER A 134 1.09 -1.27 7.44
N PHE A 135 1.14 -1.24 6.11
CA PHE A 135 0.03 -1.62 5.23
C PHE A 135 0.37 -2.87 4.40
N ASP A 136 -0.65 -3.47 3.77
CA ASP A 136 -0.46 -4.62 2.89
C ASP A 136 0.51 -4.31 1.75
N ARG A 137 1.55 -5.15 1.59
CA ARG A 137 2.63 -4.98 0.61
C ARG A 137 2.11 -4.77 -0.81
N ASN A 138 1.03 -5.48 -1.18
CA ASN A 138 0.48 -5.46 -2.53
C ASN A 138 -0.76 -4.55 -2.68
N ALA A 139 -0.91 -3.56 -1.80
CA ALA A 139 -2.05 -2.65 -1.83
C ALA A 139 -1.73 -1.23 -2.27
N ASN A 140 -0.48 -0.77 -2.14
CA ASN A 140 -0.09 0.61 -2.47
C ASN A 140 0.72 0.67 -3.77
N PRO A 141 0.07 1.02 -4.89
CA PRO A 141 0.80 1.18 -6.13
C PRO A 141 1.61 2.47 -6.09
N ALA A 142 2.80 2.40 -6.65
CA ALA A 142 3.70 3.52 -6.79
C ALA A 142 4.28 3.59 -8.20
N PHE A 143 4.67 4.79 -8.62
CA PHE A 143 5.19 5.05 -9.96
C PHE A 143 6.48 5.85 -9.90
N ALA A 144 7.44 5.52 -10.77
CA ALA A 144 8.68 6.25 -10.95
C ALA A 144 8.91 6.60 -12.43
N VAL A 145 9.59 7.72 -12.66
CA VAL A 145 10.09 8.14 -13.96
C VAL A 145 11.60 8.30 -13.83
N SER A 146 12.37 7.66 -14.72
CA SER A 146 13.83 7.84 -14.79
C SER A 146 14.23 8.51 -16.10
N GLY A 147 15.24 9.38 -16.01
CA GLY A 147 15.91 9.97 -17.17
C GLY A 147 16.99 9.08 -17.80
N GLY A 148 17.16 7.83 -17.35
CA GLY A 148 18.20 6.92 -17.83
C GLY A 148 19.47 6.92 -16.98
N ASP A 149 19.35 7.18 -15.69
CA ASP A 149 20.45 7.19 -14.71
C ASP A 149 20.41 5.99 -13.74
N GLY A 150 19.56 5.00 -14.03
CA GLY A 150 19.35 3.83 -13.18
C GLY A 150 18.61 4.12 -11.87
N LYS A 151 18.14 5.35 -11.64
CA LYS A 151 17.46 5.73 -10.39
C LYS A 151 15.95 5.73 -10.56
N LEU A 152 15.26 5.09 -9.61
CA LEU A 152 13.79 5.04 -9.57
C LEU A 152 13.29 5.58 -8.23
N ALA A 153 12.84 6.84 -8.23
CA ALA A 153 12.17 7.44 -7.06
C ALA A 153 10.65 7.22 -7.17
N PHE A 154 10.14 6.19 -6.50
CA PHE A 154 8.73 5.83 -6.55
C PHE A 154 7.88 6.77 -5.70
N LYS A 155 6.80 7.28 -6.29
CA LYS A 155 5.77 8.09 -5.63
C LYS A 155 4.49 7.28 -5.47
N ASN A 156 3.90 7.32 -4.27
CA ASN A 156 2.69 6.57 -3.98
C ASN A 156 1.51 7.17 -4.76
N LEU A 157 0.71 6.32 -5.38
CA LEU A 157 -0.47 6.73 -6.15
C LEU A 157 -1.76 6.72 -5.31
N CYS A 158 -1.70 6.11 -4.13
CA CYS A 158 -2.77 6.04 -3.15
C CYS A 158 -2.39 6.77 -1.85
N GLY A 159 -3.40 7.08 -1.03
CA GLY A 159 -3.22 7.61 0.32
C GLY A 159 -3.41 6.53 1.38
N LEU A 160 -2.91 6.81 2.59
CA LEU A 160 -3.13 5.95 3.76
C LEU A 160 -4.22 6.51 4.66
N ILE A 161 -4.99 5.60 5.27
CA ILE A 161 -5.92 5.91 6.36
C ILE A 161 -5.54 5.06 7.55
N SER A 162 -5.38 5.72 8.70
CA SER A 162 -5.25 5.06 9.99
C SER A 162 -6.60 5.01 10.69
N VAL A 163 -7.02 3.80 11.04
CA VAL A 163 -8.22 3.53 11.84
C VAL A 163 -7.77 2.97 13.17
N ALA A 164 -7.88 3.78 14.23
CA ALA A 164 -7.63 3.34 15.59
C ALA A 164 -8.95 2.86 16.22
N VAL A 165 -8.97 1.62 16.71
CA VAL A 165 -10.13 1.01 17.38
C VAL A 165 -9.74 0.65 18.80
N ASN A 166 -10.37 1.31 19.77
CA ASN A 166 -10.23 0.97 21.18
C ASN A 166 -11.25 -0.11 21.55
N THR A 167 -10.81 -1.36 21.64
CA THR A 167 -11.67 -2.48 22.02
C THR A 167 -10.85 -3.64 22.59
N ALA A 168 -11.36 -4.23 23.68
CA ALA A 168 -10.79 -5.45 24.25
C ALA A 168 -11.14 -6.72 23.44
N GLU A 169 -12.04 -6.63 22.47
CA GLU A 169 -12.40 -7.76 21.60
C GLU A 169 -11.40 -7.96 20.47
N ALA A 170 -11.13 -9.21 20.10
CA ALA A 170 -10.30 -9.53 18.95
C ALA A 170 -11.03 -9.16 17.65
N ILE A 171 -10.42 -8.28 16.85
CA ILE A 171 -10.95 -7.86 15.55
C ILE A 171 -10.49 -8.84 14.47
N SER A 172 -11.41 -9.31 13.65
CA SER A 172 -11.12 -10.16 12.49
C SER A 172 -11.10 -9.44 11.17
N GLU A 173 -11.90 -8.37 11.07
CA GLU A 173 -12.09 -7.62 9.86
C GLU A 173 -12.40 -6.16 10.21
N VAL A 174 -11.80 -5.25 9.44
CA VAL A 174 -12.20 -3.85 9.42
C VAL A 174 -12.63 -3.51 7.99
N LYS A 175 -13.79 -2.88 7.84
CA LYS A 175 -14.33 -2.50 6.53
C LYS A 175 -14.55 -1.00 6.48
N ILE A 176 -14.02 -0.35 5.44
CA ILE A 176 -14.36 1.02 5.07
C ILE A 176 -15.41 1.00 3.97
N THR A 177 -16.48 1.77 4.13
CA THR A 177 -17.50 1.98 3.08
C THR A 177 -17.59 3.47 2.76
N THR A 178 -17.32 3.84 1.51
CA THR A 178 -17.40 5.23 1.06
C THR A 178 -18.82 5.64 0.66
N ALA A 179 -19.15 6.91 0.88
CA ALA A 179 -20.33 7.54 0.30
C ALA A 179 -20.08 8.11 -1.11
N ALA A 180 -18.82 8.12 -1.57
CA ALA A 180 -18.45 8.63 -2.88
C ALA A 180 -18.92 7.71 -4.04
N GLU A 181 -18.84 8.23 -5.26
CA GLU A 181 -19.21 7.52 -6.49
C GLU A 181 -17.97 7.00 -7.25
N GLU A 182 -16.84 6.92 -6.55
CA GLU A 182 -15.59 6.35 -7.02
C GLU A 182 -15.27 5.04 -6.28
N ALA A 183 -14.70 4.08 -7.01
CA ALA A 183 -14.37 2.77 -6.45
C ALA A 183 -13.20 2.87 -5.47
N LEU A 184 -13.27 2.11 -4.37
CA LEU A 184 -12.14 1.92 -3.46
C LEU A 184 -11.13 0.89 -3.97
N TRP A 185 -11.55 0.00 -4.87
CA TRP A 185 -10.72 -1.07 -5.42
C TRP A 185 -11.17 -1.47 -6.84
N GLY A 186 -10.36 -2.29 -7.51
CA GLY A 186 -10.57 -2.72 -8.88
C GLY A 186 -9.79 -1.86 -9.88
N THR A 187 -10.32 -1.72 -11.08
CA THR A 187 -9.59 -1.11 -12.19
C THR A 187 -9.49 0.41 -12.06
N GLY A 188 -8.27 0.91 -12.25
CA GLY A 188 -7.98 2.31 -12.50
C GLY A 188 -6.95 2.46 -13.62
N THR A 189 -6.64 3.71 -13.95
CA THR A 189 -5.65 4.06 -14.97
C THR A 189 -4.64 5.06 -14.43
N VAL A 190 -3.38 4.87 -14.79
CA VAL A 190 -2.29 5.81 -14.55
C VAL A 190 -1.81 6.33 -15.89
N ASP A 191 -1.81 7.65 -16.07
CA ASP A 191 -1.12 8.27 -17.20
C ASP A 191 0.38 8.31 -16.91
N MET A 192 1.18 7.66 -17.76
CA MET A 192 2.63 7.50 -17.60
C MET A 192 3.42 8.77 -18.00
N GLY A 193 2.78 9.94 -17.92
CA GLY A 193 3.44 11.22 -18.11
C GLY A 193 4.31 11.65 -16.92
N SER A 194 4.76 12.91 -16.92
CA SER A 194 5.62 13.47 -15.87
C SER A 194 4.95 13.69 -14.51
N SER A 195 3.63 13.46 -14.41
CA SER A 195 2.86 13.62 -13.16
C SER A 195 1.82 12.50 -13.07
N PRO A 196 2.28 11.26 -12.81
CA PRO A 196 1.41 10.10 -12.79
C PRO A 196 0.35 10.24 -11.69
N LYS A 197 -0.89 9.97 -12.04
CA LYS A 197 -2.03 9.98 -11.13
C LYS A 197 -2.91 8.78 -11.40
N LEU A 198 -3.25 8.04 -10.35
CA LEU A 198 -4.26 7.00 -10.43
C LEU A 198 -5.66 7.63 -10.50
N VAL A 199 -6.41 7.23 -11.51
CA VAL A 199 -7.83 7.56 -11.67
C VAL A 199 -8.59 6.25 -11.69
N MET A 200 -9.46 6.04 -10.70
CA MET A 200 -10.31 4.85 -10.64
C MET A 200 -11.44 4.92 -11.66
N ASP A 201 -11.92 3.77 -12.11
CA ASP A 201 -13.13 3.70 -12.93
C ASP A 201 -14.33 4.30 -12.16
N LYS A 202 -15.18 5.02 -12.90
CA LYS A 202 -16.42 5.61 -12.40
C LYS A 202 -17.61 4.67 -12.58
N SER A 203 -17.48 3.64 -13.43
CA SER A 203 -18.47 2.57 -13.52
C SER A 203 -18.27 1.59 -12.36
N ILE A 204 -18.89 1.89 -11.23
CA ILE A 204 -18.66 1.14 -10.00
C ILE A 204 -19.85 0.25 -9.64
N THR A 205 -19.53 -0.93 -9.11
CA THR A 205 -20.50 -1.81 -8.47
C THR A 205 -20.69 -1.40 -7.00
N PRO A 206 -21.84 -1.71 -6.36
CA PRO A 206 -22.03 -1.48 -4.93
C PRO A 206 -20.92 -2.08 -4.04
N GLU A 207 -20.36 -3.22 -4.45
CA GLU A 207 -19.27 -3.91 -3.74
C GLU A 207 -17.98 -3.09 -3.74
N GLN A 208 -17.71 -2.35 -4.82
CA GLN A 208 -16.53 -1.49 -4.95
C GLN A 208 -16.58 -0.23 -4.07
N LYS A 209 -17.72 0.06 -3.43
CA LYS A 209 -17.80 1.10 -2.38
C LYS A 209 -17.30 0.62 -1.03
N SER A 210 -17.03 -0.68 -0.85
CA SER A 210 -16.51 -1.26 0.38
C SER A 210 -15.12 -1.86 0.18
N LEU A 211 -14.16 -1.46 1.02
CA LEU A 211 -12.82 -2.05 1.08
C LEU A 211 -12.66 -2.79 2.39
N VAL A 212 -12.15 -4.03 2.31
CA VAL A 212 -12.00 -4.93 3.45
C VAL A 212 -10.53 -5.07 3.81
N LEU A 213 -10.22 -4.94 5.11
CA LEU A 213 -8.94 -5.28 5.69
C LEU A 213 -9.12 -6.49 6.61
N LYS A 214 -8.45 -7.59 6.28
CA LYS A 214 -8.48 -8.83 7.07
C LYS A 214 -7.31 -8.88 8.03
N VAL A 215 -7.60 -9.18 9.30
CA VAL A 215 -6.60 -9.32 10.37
C VAL A 215 -6.02 -10.74 10.44
N TYR A 216 -6.52 -11.63 9.59
CA TYR A 216 -6.03 -13.00 9.46
C TYR A 216 -5.55 -13.30 8.03
N LYS A 217 -4.37 -13.92 7.90
CA LYS A 217 -3.86 -14.46 6.62
C LYS A 217 -4.09 -15.97 6.54
N PRO A 218 -4.32 -16.58 5.36
CA PRO A 218 -4.22 -18.04 5.23
C PRO A 218 -2.80 -18.50 5.57
N GLY A 219 -2.65 -19.49 6.44
CA GLY A 219 -1.42 -20.23 6.68
C GLY A 219 -1.19 -21.26 5.58
N ASP A 220 -0.01 -21.88 5.58
CA ASP A 220 0.42 -22.86 4.57
C ASP A 220 -0.49 -24.12 4.53
N ASP A 221 -1.24 -24.35 5.61
CA ASP A 221 -2.23 -25.43 5.76
C ASP A 221 -3.68 -25.00 5.45
N GLY A 222 -3.88 -23.73 5.03
CA GLY A 222 -5.19 -23.15 4.78
C GLY A 222 -5.93 -22.63 6.02
N GLN A 223 -5.34 -22.70 7.23
CA GLN A 223 -5.92 -22.11 8.44
C GLN A 223 -5.59 -20.62 8.57
N PHE A 224 -6.52 -19.82 9.06
CA PHE A 224 -6.33 -18.38 9.21
C PHE A 224 -5.40 -18.06 10.40
N VAL A 225 -4.22 -17.50 10.13
CA VAL A 225 -3.22 -17.04 11.13
C VAL A 225 -3.48 -15.58 11.47
N ASN A 226 -3.61 -15.27 12.76
CA ASN A 226 -3.72 -13.90 13.26
C ASN A 226 -2.40 -13.16 12.99
N VAL A 227 -2.45 -12.06 12.24
CA VAL A 227 -1.29 -11.18 11.99
C VAL A 227 -1.31 -9.92 12.86
N GLY A 228 -2.28 -9.84 13.77
CA GLY A 228 -2.42 -8.81 14.81
C GLY A 228 -1.15 -8.66 15.67
N PRO A 229 -1.01 -7.55 16.43
CA PRO A 229 0.16 -7.33 17.25
C PRO A 229 0.31 -8.50 18.23
N SER A 230 1.45 -9.18 18.16
CA SER A 230 1.76 -10.29 19.04
C SER A 230 1.83 -9.76 20.48
N SER A 231 0.86 -10.12 21.32
CA SER A 231 1.21 -10.40 22.71
C SER A 231 1.50 -11.88 22.76
N ASP A 232 2.68 -12.24 23.25
CA ASP A 232 3.11 -13.61 23.53
C ASP A 232 2.02 -14.37 24.33
N SER A 233 1.05 -14.95 23.63
CA SER A 233 0.09 -15.87 24.20
C SER A 233 -0.24 -16.90 23.13
N SER A 234 0.08 -18.14 23.46
CA SER A 234 -0.09 -19.37 22.68
C SER A 234 -1.53 -19.67 22.23
N ASP A 235 -2.47 -18.75 22.40
CA ASP A 235 -3.91 -18.99 22.29
C ASP A 235 -4.57 -18.14 21.18
N GLY A 236 -3.83 -17.32 20.44
CA GLY A 236 -4.35 -16.57 19.27
C GLY A 236 -5.39 -15.49 19.61
N ILE A 237 -5.61 -15.21 20.89
CA ILE A 237 -6.52 -14.18 21.41
C ILE A 237 -5.70 -12.96 21.82
N LEU A 238 -6.00 -11.81 21.20
CA LEU A 238 -5.44 -10.52 21.61
C LEU A 238 -5.87 -10.24 23.07
N LYS A 239 -4.94 -10.39 24.03
CA LYS A 239 -5.18 -9.90 25.39
C LYS A 239 -4.99 -8.40 25.39
N GLY A 240 -6.09 -7.68 25.60
CA GLY A 240 -6.04 -6.28 25.96
C GLY A 240 -5.43 -6.14 27.35
N ASP A 241 -4.27 -5.49 27.44
CA ASP A 241 -3.81 -4.91 28.71
C ASP A 241 -3.43 -3.44 28.48
N GLU A 242 -3.97 -2.63 29.40
CA GLU A 242 -3.87 -1.19 29.66
C GLU A 242 -4.13 -0.15 28.54
N ASP A 243 -3.92 -0.48 27.25
CA ASP A 243 -4.41 0.32 26.12
C ASP A 243 -4.82 -0.60 24.94
N PRO A 244 -6.11 -0.96 24.81
CA PRO A 244 -6.57 -1.94 23.82
C PRO A 244 -6.69 -1.33 22.40
N THR A 245 -6.02 -0.22 22.13
CA THR A 245 -6.12 0.51 20.86
C THR A 245 -5.35 -0.23 19.77
N GLN A 246 -6.08 -0.83 18.82
CA GLN A 246 -5.53 -1.46 17.62
C GLN A 246 -5.58 -0.47 16.46
N VAL A 247 -4.46 -0.30 15.74
CA VAL A 247 -4.35 0.62 14.59
C VAL A 247 -4.31 -0.16 13.29
N PHE A 248 -5.24 0.14 12.37
CA PHE A 248 -5.33 -0.51 11.06
C PHE A 248 -5.04 0.51 9.95
N LEU A 249 -4.09 0.19 9.07
CA LEU A 249 -3.73 1.04 7.93
C LEU A 249 -4.36 0.52 6.63
N PHE A 250 -5.20 1.36 6.02
CA PHE A 250 -5.77 1.10 4.70
C PHE A 250 -5.03 1.91 3.64
N VAL A 251 -4.83 1.30 2.49
CA VAL A 251 -4.47 2.01 1.26
C VAL A 251 -5.74 2.34 0.49
N VAL A 252 -5.95 3.61 0.14
CA VAL A 252 -7.13 4.05 -0.63
C VAL A 252 -6.74 4.95 -1.80
N PRO A 253 -7.47 4.88 -2.93
CA PRO A 253 -7.29 5.87 -3.99
C PRO A 253 -7.65 7.27 -3.49
N VAL A 254 -6.85 8.26 -3.88
CA VAL A 254 -7.01 9.65 -3.43
C VAL A 254 -8.38 10.21 -3.86
N GLY A 255 -9.06 10.90 -2.93
CA GLY A 255 -10.35 11.56 -3.18
C GLY A 255 -11.58 10.68 -3.02
N THR A 256 -11.41 9.35 -2.97
CA THR A 256 -12.53 8.38 -2.86
C THR A 256 -13.31 8.46 -1.56
N LEU A 257 -12.82 9.19 -0.55
CA LEU A 257 -13.49 9.39 0.74
C LEU A 257 -13.96 10.83 0.97
N ALA A 258 -13.90 11.69 -0.04
CA ALA A 258 -14.21 13.12 0.11
C ALA A 258 -15.66 13.40 0.56
N GLN A 259 -16.59 12.47 0.26
CA GLN A 259 -18.01 12.57 0.63
C GLN A 259 -18.32 11.94 2.00
N GLY A 260 -17.29 11.51 2.74
CA GLY A 260 -17.43 10.77 3.98
C GLY A 260 -17.42 9.26 3.78
N PHE A 261 -17.24 8.54 4.88
CA PHE A 261 -17.18 7.09 4.91
C PHE A 261 -17.65 6.55 6.26
N THR A 262 -17.95 5.26 6.29
CA THR A 262 -18.25 4.52 7.51
C THR A 262 -17.20 3.44 7.72
N VAL A 263 -16.95 3.13 9.00
CA VAL A 263 -16.07 2.03 9.41
C VAL A 263 -16.93 1.01 10.13
N THR A 264 -16.78 -0.27 9.79
CA THR A 264 -17.40 -1.38 10.50
C THR A 264 -16.31 -2.37 10.90
N THR A 265 -16.38 -2.89 12.12
CA THR A 265 -15.50 -3.95 12.60
C THR A 265 -16.29 -5.24 12.78
N THR A 266 -15.64 -6.36 12.50
CA THR A 266 -16.14 -7.69 12.85
C THR A 266 -15.21 -8.27 13.91
N THR A 267 -15.77 -8.82 14.98
CA THR A 267 -15.00 -9.48 16.05
C THR A 267 -15.20 -10.98 16.00
N THR A 268 -14.16 -11.74 16.37
CA THR A 268 -14.27 -13.19 16.52
C THR A 268 -15.00 -13.46 17.82
N THR A 269 -16.11 -14.21 17.78
CA THR A 269 -16.77 -14.67 19.01
C THR A 269 -15.93 -15.79 19.59
N GLY A 270 -15.46 -15.63 20.83
CA GLY A 270 -14.87 -16.73 21.61
C GLY A 270 -15.88 -17.82 21.91
#